data_AF-A0A482TN29-F1
#
_entry.id   AF-A0A482TN29-F1
#
_cell.length_a   1.000
_cell.length_b   1.000
_cell.length_c   1.000
_cell.angle_alpha   90.00
_cell.angle_beta   90.00
_cell.angle_gamma   90.00
#
_symmetry.space_group_name_H-M   'P 1'
#
loop_
_entity.id
_entity.type
_entity.pdbx_description
1 polymer ?
#
loop_
_entity_poly.entity_id
_entity_poly.type
_entity_poly.pdbx_seq_one_letter_code
_entity_poly.pdbx_strand_id
1 'polypeptide(L)'
;MAKKRVVRIEDRADRWRYTCPQYHRTWEPTNHHFWCERCSKIDEVDAVFYELHDRKTGERLKRDEVQLLDRTGPYDHDLDAEEGCTSD
;
A
#
# COMPACT_ATOMS: atom_id res chain seq x y z
N MET A 1 -9.91 10.84 -13.53
CA MET A 1 -8.74 10.06 -13.11
C MET A 1 -8.13 10.73 -11.89
N ALA A 2 -8.43 10.26 -10.68
CA ALA A 2 -7.72 10.73 -9.49
C ALA A 2 -6.26 10.26 -9.60
N LYS A 3 -5.30 11.15 -9.33
CA LYS A 3 -3.88 10.83 -9.48
C LYS A 3 -3.47 9.85 -8.37
N LYS A 4 -3.20 8.59 -8.71
CA LYS A 4 -2.70 7.59 -7.76
C LYS A 4 -1.42 8.09 -7.09
N ARG A 5 -1.31 7.86 -5.78
CA ARG A 5 -0.14 8.21 -4.99
C ARG A 5 0.91 7.12 -5.15
N VAL A 6 2.06 7.49 -5.72
CA VAL A 6 3.20 6.57 -5.82
C VAL A 6 3.79 6.34 -4.42
N VAL A 7 3.93 5.07 -4.04
CA VAL A 7 4.58 4.61 -2.81
C VAL A 7 5.66 3.60 -3.19
N ARG A 8 6.94 3.95 -2.98
CA ARG A 8 8.07 3.06 -3.23
C ARG A 8 8.34 2.22 -2.00
N ILE A 9 8.02 0.93 -2.06
CA ILE A 9 8.04 0.02 -0.90
C ILE A 9 9.46 -0.17 -0.37
N GLU A 10 10.48 -0.11 -1.21
CA GLU A 10 11.87 -0.26 -0.79
C GLU A 10 12.56 1.07 -0.45
N ASP A 11 11.89 2.19 -0.72
CA ASP A 11 12.42 3.50 -0.36
C ASP A 11 12.21 3.74 1.14
N ARG A 12 13.32 4.05 1.83
CA ARG A 12 13.30 4.26 3.28
C ARG A 12 12.42 5.46 3.66
N ALA A 13 12.38 6.53 2.87
CA ALA A 13 11.58 7.70 3.20
C ALA A 13 10.09 7.42 3.05
N ASP A 14 9.69 6.71 1.99
CA ASP A 14 8.30 6.28 1.78
C ASP A 14 7.87 5.29 2.88
N ARG A 15 8.70 4.31 3.24
CA ARG A 15 8.45 3.42 4.39
C ARG A 15 8.34 4.13 5.74
N TRP A 16 8.94 5.32 5.87
CA TRP A 16 8.80 6.15 7.07
C TRP A 16 7.53 7.00 7.09
N ARG A 17 7.07 7.42 5.90
CA ARG A 17 5.89 8.26 5.71
C ARG A 17 4.59 7.45 5.72
N TYR A 18 4.55 6.36 4.98
CA TYR A 18 3.38 5.52 4.83
C TYR A 18 3.42 4.39 5.84
N THR A 19 2.42 4.34 6.73
CA THR A 19 2.35 3.36 7.82
C THR A 19 1.02 2.62 7.82
N CYS A 20 0.94 1.52 8.56
CA CYS A 20 -0.36 0.93 8.87
C CYS A 20 -1.21 1.89 9.73
N PRO A 21 -2.51 1.62 9.93
CA PRO A 21 -3.40 2.42 10.78
C PRO A 21 -2.90 2.60 12.23
N GLN A 22 -2.06 1.67 12.70
CA GLN A 22 -1.40 1.71 14.02
C GLN A 22 0.02 2.31 13.98
N TYR A 23 0.37 3.04 12.92
CA TYR A 23 1.66 3.73 12.77
C TYR A 23 2.89 2.82 12.67
N HIS A 24 2.71 1.53 12.42
CA HIS A 24 3.82 0.61 12.16
C HIS A 24 4.33 0.72 10.72
N ARG A 25 5.62 0.47 10.54
CA ARG A 25 6.32 0.50 9.24
C ARG A 25 6.56 -0.89 8.64
N THR A 26 6.32 -1.94 9.43
CA THR A 26 6.49 -3.35 9.08
C THR A 26 5.25 -3.91 8.38
N TRP A 27 4.66 -3.11 7.49
CA TRP A 27 3.55 -3.55 6.67
C TRP A 27 4.06 -4.11 5.34
N GLU A 28 3.40 -5.11 4.78
CA GLU A 28 3.73 -5.72 3.50
C GLU A 28 2.49 -5.59 2.61
N PRO A 29 2.66 -5.20 1.33
CA PRO A 29 1.57 -5.26 0.38
C PRO A 29 1.34 -6.70 -0.11
N THR A 30 0.07 -7.08 -0.17
CA THR A 30 -0.43 -8.30 -0.79
C THR A 30 -1.31 -7.91 -1.99
N ASN A 31 -1.70 -8.88 -2.83
CA ASN A 31 -2.44 -8.66 -4.07
C ASN A 31 -3.66 -7.70 -3.96
N HIS A 32 -4.31 -7.55 -2.79
CA HIS A 32 -5.43 -6.60 -2.65
C HIS A 32 -5.54 -5.89 -1.30
N HIS A 33 -4.59 -6.12 -0.40
CA HIS A 33 -4.61 -5.57 0.95
C HIS A 33 -3.19 -5.38 1.46
N PHE A 34 -3.06 -4.65 2.54
CA PHE A 34 -1.84 -4.56 3.30
C PHE A 34 -1.93 -5.46 4.52
N TRP A 35 -0.81 -6.03 4.90
CA TRP A 35 -0.68 -6.84 6.10
C TRP A 35 0.41 -6.26 6.99
N CYS A 36 0.24 -6.22 8.31
CA CYS A 36 1.29 -5.74 9.21
C CYS A 36 1.74 -6.83 10.19
N GLU A 37 3.04 -7.15 10.12
CA GLU A 37 3.70 -8.16 10.95
C GLU A 37 3.64 -7.84 12.45
N ARG A 38 3.57 -6.55 12.81
CA ARG A 38 3.47 -6.15 14.21
C ARG A 38 2.05 -6.19 14.72
N CYS A 39 1.07 -5.85 13.87
CA CYS A 39 -0.34 -5.96 14.20
C CYS A 39 -0.76 -7.43 14.34
N SER A 40 -0.19 -8.34 13.54
CA SER A 40 -0.48 -9.78 13.66
C SER A 40 -0.05 -10.42 14.98
N LYS A 41 0.74 -9.71 15.79
CA LYS A 41 1.17 -10.15 17.12
C LYS A 41 0.32 -9.57 18.25
N ILE A 42 -0.73 -8.81 17.92
CA ILE A 42 -1.63 -8.14 18.87
C ILE A 42 -3.04 -8.70 18.66
N ASP A 43 -3.56 -9.43 19.64
CA ASP A 43 -4.88 -10.10 19.55
C ASP A 43 -6.06 -9.13 19.26
N GLU A 44 -5.96 -7.88 19.71
CA GLU A 44 -7.04 -6.90 19.62
C GLU A 44 -7.00 -6.03 18.35
N VAL A 45 -6.06 -6.30 17.43
CA VAL A 45 -5.83 -5.46 16.25
C VAL A 45 -5.83 -6.30 14.99
N ASP A 46 -6.57 -5.86 13.97
CA ASP A 46 -6.50 -6.50 12.66
C ASP A 46 -5.14 -6.23 11.99
N ALA A 47 -4.47 -7.32 11.61
CA ALA A 47 -3.23 -7.26 10.87
C ALA A 47 -3.44 -6.92 9.40
N VAL A 48 -4.63 -7.21 8.87
CA VAL A 48 -5.03 -6.95 7.49
C VAL A 48 -5.77 -5.61 7.43
N PHE A 49 -5.42 -4.78 6.47
CA PHE A 49 -6.05 -3.48 6.27
C PHE A 49 -5.96 -3.04 4.81
N TYR A 50 -6.82 -2.10 4.41
CA TYR A 50 -6.96 -1.68 3.02
C TYR A 50 -6.49 -0.24 2.76
N GLU A 51 -6.00 0.43 3.81
CA GLU A 51 -5.64 1.85 3.78
C GLU A 51 -4.29 2.12 4.45
N LEU A 52 -3.39 2.81 3.75
CA LEU A 52 -2.15 3.32 4.30
C LEU A 52 -2.38 4.67 4.96
N HIS A 53 -1.77 4.87 6.12
CA HIS A 53 -1.77 6.15 6.80
C HIS A 53 -0.55 6.98 6.35
N ASP A 54 -0.80 8.14 5.74
CA ASP A 54 0.23 9.11 5.37
C ASP A 54 0.56 9.98 6.59
N ARG A 55 1.70 9.73 7.24
CA ARG A 55 2.15 10.52 8.40
C ARG A 55 2.47 11.97 8.10
N LYS A 56 2.67 12.35 6.83
CA LYS A 56 2.94 13.74 6.45
C LYS A 56 1.67 14.58 6.44
N THR A 57 0.57 14.03 5.93
CA THR A 57 -0.71 14.76 5.76
C THR A 57 -1.78 14.36 6.78
N GLY A 58 -1.63 13.19 7.40
CA GLY A 58 -2.64 12.58 8.27
C GLY A 58 -3.76 11.87 7.49
N GLU A 59 -3.64 11.77 6.16
CA GLU A 59 -4.66 11.14 5.32
C GLU A 59 -4.55 9.62 5.33
N ARG A 60 -5.67 8.95 5.07
CA ARG A 60 -5.72 7.52 4.84
C ARG A 60 -5.96 7.25 3.37
N LEU A 61 -5.01 6.57 2.74
CA LEU A 61 -4.96 6.30 1.32
C LEU A 61 -5.36 4.84 1.09
N LYS A 62 -6.45 4.61 0.36
CA LYS A 62 -6.89 3.25 0.03
C LYS A 62 -5.94 2.57 -0.95
N ARG A 63 -6.03 1.24 -1.03
CA ARG A 63 -5.22 0.43 -1.96
C ARG A 63 -5.37 0.85 -3.43
N ASP A 64 -6.55 1.29 -3.85
CA ASP A 64 -6.83 1.79 -5.22
C ASP A 64 -6.31 3.21 -5.48
N GLU A 65 -6.08 3.98 -4.41
CA GLU A 65 -5.54 5.34 -4.47
C GLU A 65 -4.00 5.37 -4.46
N VAL A 66 -3.35 4.22 -4.22
CA VAL A 66 -1.89 4.10 -4.18
C VAL A 66 -1.38 3.21 -5.30
N GLN A 67 -0.27 3.63 -5.90
CA GLN A 67 0.51 2.84 -6.85
C GLN A 67 1.78 2.38 -6.15
N LEU A 68 1.90 1.07 -5.96
CA LEU A 68 2.99 0.46 -5.21
C LEU A 68 4.13 0.11 -6.17
N LEU A 69 5.33 0.62 -5.90
CA LEU A 69 6.51 0.35 -6.70
C LEU A 69 7.58 -0.38 -5.88
N ASP A 70 8.13 -1.43 -6.45
CA ASP A 70 9.36 -2.10 -6.03
C ASP A 70 10.53 -1.67 -6.95
N ARG A 71 11.78 -2.05 -6.65
CA ARG A 71 12.94 -1.89 -7.55
C ARG A 71 12.71 -2.46 -8.93
N THR A 72 11.94 -3.53 -9.07
CA THR A 72 11.74 -4.22 -10.36
C THR A 72 10.56 -3.68 -11.18
N GLY A 73 9.68 -2.84 -10.62
CA GLY A 73 8.49 -2.37 -11.30
C GLY A 73 7.27 -2.24 -10.38
N PRO A 74 6.05 -2.07 -10.95
CA PRO A 74 4.83 -2.09 -10.16
C PRO A 74 4.67 -3.44 -9.45
N TYR A 75 4.33 -3.38 -8.16
CA TYR A 75 4.23 -4.57 -7.32
C TYR A 75 3.04 -5.45 -7.71
N ASP A 76 1.96 -4.83 -8.20
CA ASP A 76 0.72 -5.50 -8.54
C ASP A 76 0.34 -5.23 -9.99
N HIS A 77 0.74 -6.13 -10.88
CA HIS A 77 0.44 -5.98 -12.29
C HIS A 77 -1.06 -6.07 -12.62
N ASP A 78 -1.88 -6.70 -11.77
CA ASP A 78 -3.34 -6.83 -12.00
C ASP A 78 -4.11 -5.53 -11.63
N LEU A 79 -3.66 -4.78 -10.61
CA LEU A 79 -4.27 -3.49 -10.21
C LEU A 79 -3.61 -2.26 -10.86
N ASP A 80 -2.35 -2.39 -11.30
CA ASP A 80 -1.58 -1.33 -11.94
C ASP A 80 -1.52 -1.47 -13.48
N ALA A 81 -2.05 -2.55 -14.06
CA ALA A 81 -2.38 -2.59 -15.48
C ALA A 81 -3.59 -1.67 -15.73
N GLU A 82 -3.34 -0.50 -16.31
CA GLU A 82 -4.40 0.21 -17.01
C GLU A 82 -4.94 -0.72 -18.11
N GLU A 83 -6.27 -0.77 -18.20
CA GLU A 83 -7.04 -1.69 -19.03
C GLU A 83 -6.46 -1.83 -20.44
N GLY A 84 -6.07 -3.06 -20.78
CA GLY A 84 -5.44 -3.37 -22.06
C GLY A 84 -5.83 -4.75 -22.56
N CYS A 85 -7.12 -5.06 -22.59
CA CYS A 85 -7.64 -6.16 -23.40
C CYS A 85 -8.91 -5.72 -24.14
N THR A 86 -8.75 -4.92 -25.19
CA THR A 86 -9.76 -4.81 -26.23
C THR A 86 -9.73 -6.15 -27.00
N SER A 87 -10.61 -7.09 -26.65
CA SER A 87 -10.90 -8.20 -27.56
C SER A 87 -11.77 -7.65 -28.69
N ASP A 88 -11.24 -7.72 -29.91
CA ASP A 88 -11.94 -7.53 -31.18
C ASP A 88 -12.83 -8.75 -31.49
#